data_AF-A0A556MMX8-F1
#
_entry.id   AF-A0A556MMX8-F1
#
_cell.length_a   1.000
_cell.length_b   1.000
_cell.length_c   1.000
_cell.angle_alpha   90.00
_cell.angle_beta   90.00
_cell.angle_gamma   90.00
#
_symmetry.space_group_name_H-M   'P 1'
#
loop_
_entity.id
_entity.type
_entity.pdbx_description
1 polymer ?
#
loop_
_entity_poly.entity_id
_entity_poly.type
_entity_poly.pdbx_seq_one_letter_code
_entity_poly.pdbx_strand_id
1 'polypeptide(L)'
;MKKKIEAQKIEFAKNLIDSDYRLVCDYEKIDTCIEIICIRDLMSTKTKFKFFNIIGTDRILIKANNSFLIEYCIKQTGSKFELYELVLSKFNEFERELDNLSL
;
A
#
# COMPACT_ATOMS: atom_id res chain seq x y z
N MET A 1 16.61 3.41 12.98
CA MET A 1 15.52 2.42 13.07
C MET A 1 14.40 2.68 12.04
N LYS A 2 13.69 3.82 12.08
CA LYS A 2 12.58 4.14 11.14
C LYS A 2 12.90 4.00 9.64
N LYS A 3 14.10 4.41 9.20
CA LYS A 3 14.55 4.25 7.80
C LYS A 3 14.79 2.79 7.39
N LYS A 4 15.22 1.93 8.31
CA LYS A 4 15.43 0.48 8.03
C LYS A 4 14.08 -0.23 7.85
N ILE A 5 13.12 0.07 8.73
CA ILE A 5 11.75 -0.44 8.62
C ILE A 5 11.16 -0.05 7.28
N GLU A 6 11.21 1.25 6.90
CA GLU A 6 10.72 1.71 5.58
C GLU A 6 11.39 0.99 4.40
N ALA A 7 12.70 0.73 4.45
CA ALA A 7 13.38 -0.02 3.38
C ALA A 7 12.89 -1.48 3.30
N GLN A 8 12.70 -2.15 4.43
CA GLN A 8 12.16 -3.51 4.50
C GLN A 8 10.72 -3.57 4.00
N LYS A 9 9.90 -2.56 4.33
CA LYS A 9 8.54 -2.38 3.82
C LYS A 9 8.53 -2.37 2.29
N ILE A 10 9.41 -1.56 1.69
CA ILE A 10 9.53 -1.48 0.22
C ILE A 10 10.06 -2.80 -0.36
N GLU A 11 11.02 -3.45 0.29
CA GLU A 11 11.61 -4.71 -0.18
C GLU A 11 10.59 -5.86 -0.16
N PHE A 12 9.80 -5.98 0.90
CA PHE A 12 8.69 -6.93 0.96
C PHE A 12 7.73 -6.72 -0.21
N ALA A 13 7.34 -5.46 -0.45
CA ALA A 13 6.39 -5.16 -1.49
C ALA A 13 6.88 -5.43 -2.92
N LYS A 14 8.20 -5.47 -3.16
CA LYS A 14 8.76 -5.92 -4.45
C LYS A 14 8.51 -7.40 -4.72
N ASN A 15 8.34 -8.21 -3.68
CA ASN A 15 8.13 -9.65 -3.80
C ASN A 15 6.64 -10.03 -3.89
N LEU A 16 5.73 -9.06 -3.78
CA LEU A 16 4.30 -9.30 -3.83
C LEU A 16 3.80 -9.47 -5.26
N ILE A 17 2.96 -10.48 -5.46
CA ILE A 17 2.36 -10.82 -6.75
C ILE A 17 0.88 -10.38 -6.82
N ASP A 18 0.25 -10.49 -7.99
CA ASP A 18 -1.16 -10.12 -8.18
C ASP A 18 -2.12 -10.84 -7.23
N SER A 19 -1.87 -12.12 -6.92
CA SER A 19 -2.73 -12.90 -6.02
C SER A 19 -2.61 -12.52 -4.54
N ASP A 20 -1.57 -11.76 -4.16
CA ASP A 20 -1.42 -11.25 -2.80
C ASP A 20 -2.32 -10.05 -2.53
N TYR A 21 -2.96 -9.53 -3.58
CA TYR A 21 -3.81 -8.37 -3.55
C TYR A 21 -5.24 -8.70 -3.97
N ARG A 22 -6.18 -7.93 -3.43
CA ARG A 22 -7.59 -7.95 -3.79
C ARG A 22 -7.98 -6.58 -4.35
N LEU A 23 -8.63 -6.56 -5.51
CA LEU A 23 -9.20 -5.33 -6.06
C LEU A 23 -10.29 -4.81 -5.11
N VAL A 24 -10.17 -3.55 -4.72
CA VAL A 24 -11.16 -2.82 -3.91
C VAL A 24 -12.09 -2.04 -4.82
N CYS A 25 -11.54 -1.27 -5.76
CA CYS A 25 -12.30 -0.47 -6.70
C CYS A 25 -11.44 -0.01 -7.89
N ASP A 26 -12.09 0.43 -8.97
CA ASP A 26 -11.45 1.14 -10.09
C ASP A 26 -12.14 2.49 -10.35
N TYR A 27 -11.35 3.53 -10.60
CA TYR A 27 -11.83 4.89 -10.85
C TYR A 27 -10.95 5.64 -11.84
N GLU A 28 -11.49 6.68 -12.46
CA GLU A 28 -10.75 7.51 -13.44
C GLU A 28 -9.73 8.46 -12.79
N LYS A 29 -9.86 8.72 -11.48
CA LYS A 29 -9.01 9.65 -10.74
C LYS A 29 -8.39 8.98 -9.52
N ILE A 30 -7.08 9.15 -9.36
CA ILE A 30 -6.33 8.68 -8.21
C ILE A 30 -6.88 9.25 -6.88
N ASP A 31 -7.35 10.51 -6.89
CA ASP A 31 -7.91 11.16 -5.71
C ASP A 31 -9.12 10.41 -5.15
N THR A 32 -9.95 9.81 -6.01
CA THR A 32 -11.10 9.01 -5.59
C THR A 32 -10.66 7.71 -4.90
N CYS A 33 -9.60 7.06 -5.40
CA CYS A 33 -9.01 5.92 -4.70
C CYS A 33 -8.52 6.31 -3.30
N ILE A 34 -7.91 7.49 -3.16
CA ILE A 34 -7.41 8.00 -1.87
C ILE A 34 -8.56 8.30 -0.90
N GLU A 35 -9.64 8.91 -1.38
CA GLU A 35 -10.86 9.14 -0.59
C GLU A 35 -11.45 7.83 -0.05
N ILE A 36 -11.47 6.78 -0.87
CA ILE A 36 -11.94 5.45 -0.45
C ILE A 36 -11.09 4.86 0.66
N ILE A 37 -9.76 4.97 0.57
CA ILE A 37 -8.85 4.57 1.65
C ILE A 37 -9.19 5.37 2.93
N CYS A 38 -9.40 6.68 2.82
CA CYS A 38 -9.72 7.51 3.97
C CYS A 38 -11.03 7.09 4.65
N ILE A 39 -12.06 6.76 3.87
CA ILE A 39 -13.35 6.31 4.38
C ILE A 39 -13.23 4.93 5.04
N ARG A 40 -12.57 3.97 4.38
CA ARG A 40 -12.45 2.58 4.87
C ARG A 40 -11.67 2.51 6.19
N ASP A 41 -10.58 3.25 6.28
CA ASP A 41 -9.69 3.19 7.44
C ASP A 41 -10.03 4.26 8.49
N LEU A 42 -11.18 4.94 8.34
CA LEU A 42 -11.64 6.02 9.22
C LEU A 42 -10.58 7.12 9.42
N MET A 43 -9.80 7.40 8.36
CA MET A 43 -8.76 8.42 8.37
C MET A 43 -9.32 9.80 8.04
N SER A 44 -8.67 10.83 8.59
CA SER A 44 -8.99 12.21 8.22
C SER A 44 -8.65 12.46 6.74
N THR A 45 -9.48 13.22 6.03
CA THR A 45 -9.18 13.72 4.69
C THR A 45 -7.98 14.67 4.65
N LYS A 46 -7.52 15.16 5.81
CA LYS A 46 -6.27 15.93 5.96
C LYS A 46 -5.02 15.05 6.06
N THR A 47 -5.19 13.72 6.03
CA THR A 47 -4.08 12.77 6.07
C THR A 47 -3.19 12.97 4.85
N LYS A 48 -1.89 13.13 5.07
CA LYS A 48 -0.94 13.25 3.98
C LYS A 48 -0.46 11.87 3.58
N PHE A 49 -0.55 11.60 2.28
CA PHE A 49 -0.04 10.40 1.67
C PHE A 49 1.31 10.66 1.00
N LYS A 50 2.22 9.72 1.16
CA LYS A 50 3.46 9.63 0.40
C LYS A 50 3.37 8.42 -0.52
N PHE A 51 3.74 8.63 -1.77
CA PHE A 51 3.70 7.63 -2.82
C PHE A 51 5.10 7.07 -3.06
N PHE A 52 5.19 5.74 -3.21
CA PHE A 52 6.42 5.07 -3.62
C PHE A 52 6.14 4.29 -4.89
N ASN A 53 6.86 4.65 -5.96
CA ASN A 53 6.88 3.85 -7.17
C ASN A 53 7.90 2.71 -6.98
N ILE A 54 7.46 1.47 -7.15
CA ILE A 54 8.33 0.31 -7.03
C ILE A 54 8.79 -0.08 -8.45
N ILE A 55 10.10 0.00 -8.67
CA ILE A 55 10.71 -0.42 -9.94
C ILE A 55 10.38 -1.89 -10.21
N GLY A 56 9.86 -2.18 -11.41
CA GLY A 56 9.48 -3.53 -11.83
C GLY A 56 8.00 -3.89 -11.59
N THR A 57 7.19 -2.97 -11.05
CA THR A 57 5.74 -3.13 -10.95
C THR A 57 5.03 -1.84 -11.38
N ASP A 58 3.84 -1.96 -11.94
CA ASP A 58 3.01 -0.82 -12.37
C ASP A 58 2.20 -0.22 -11.20
N ARG A 59 2.72 -0.35 -9.96
CA ARG A 59 1.98 -0.08 -8.73
C ARG A 59 2.64 1.01 -7.89
N ILE A 60 1.81 1.83 -7.29
CA ILE A 60 2.18 2.88 -6.35
C ILE A 60 1.77 2.45 -4.96
N LEU A 61 2.73 2.32 -4.04
CA LEU A 61 2.43 2.12 -2.63
C LEU A 61 2.13 3.44 -1.92
N ILE A 62 1.26 3.37 -0.93
CA ILE A 62 0.75 4.53 -0.21
C ILE A 62 1.21 4.50 1.26
N LYS A 63 1.64 5.64 1.79
CA LYS A 63 2.04 5.80 3.21
C LYS A 63 1.35 7.02 3.83
N ALA A 64 0.56 6.83 4.88
CA ALA A 64 -0.13 7.90 5.60
C ALA A 64 0.67 8.37 6.82
N ASN A 65 1.04 9.66 6.91
CA ASN A 65 1.56 10.33 8.12
C ASN A 65 2.33 9.46 9.17
N ASN A 66 3.28 8.63 8.70
CA ASN A 66 4.13 7.69 9.46
C ASN A 66 3.60 6.27 9.74
N SER A 67 2.34 5.98 9.44
CA SER A 67 1.79 4.63 9.34
C SER A 67 1.96 4.15 7.89
N PHE A 68 2.61 3.00 7.73
CA PHE A 68 2.83 2.46 6.40
C PHE A 68 1.61 1.64 5.97
N LEU A 69 0.88 2.11 4.97
CA LEU A 69 -0.23 1.37 4.37
C LEU A 69 0.31 0.46 3.27
N ILE A 70 1.11 -0.56 3.64
CA ILE A 70 1.37 -1.67 2.69
C ILE A 70 0.07 -2.41 2.36
N GLU A 71 -0.93 -2.22 3.21
CA GLU A 71 -2.31 -2.61 2.98
C GLU A 71 -2.85 -2.14 1.64
N TYR A 72 -2.39 -1.03 1.05
CA TYR A 72 -2.93 -0.57 -0.22
C TYR A 72 -1.87 -0.28 -1.27
N CYS A 73 -2.19 -0.61 -2.52
CA CYS A 73 -1.47 -0.11 -3.69
C CYS A 73 -2.44 0.35 -4.76
N ILE A 74 -2.01 1.30 -5.60
CA ILE A 74 -2.77 1.74 -6.76
C ILE A 74 -2.01 1.34 -8.02
N LYS A 75 -2.66 0.62 -8.92
CA LYS A 75 -2.16 0.35 -10.27
C LYS A 75 -2.81 1.29 -11.26
N GLN A 76 -2.06 1.81 -12.22
CA GLN A 76 -2.64 2.53 -13.35
C GLN A 76 -2.81 1.57 -14.53
N THR A 77 -4.05 1.38 -14.97
CA THR A 77 -4.40 0.50 -16.10
C THR A 77 -5.13 1.33 -17.15
N GLY A 78 -4.40 1.77 -18.18
CA GLY A 78 -4.91 2.70 -19.19
C GLY A 78 -5.28 4.06 -18.58
N SER A 79 -6.54 4.46 -18.73
CA SER A 79 -7.09 5.71 -18.16
C SER A 79 -7.66 5.56 -16.75
N LYS A 80 -7.57 4.37 -16.15
CA LYS A 80 -8.13 4.07 -14.82
C LYS A 80 -7.05 3.80 -13.79
N PHE A 81 -7.40 4.03 -12.54
CA PHE A 81 -6.66 3.69 -11.35
C PHE A 81 -7.40 2.61 -10.58
N GLU A 82 -6.72 1.50 -10.35
CA GLU A 82 -7.23 0.34 -9.62
C GLU A 82 -6.63 0.36 -8.22
N LEU A 83 -7.48 0.47 -7.20
CA LEU A 83 -7.08 0.37 -5.81
C LEU A 83 -7.11 -1.10 -5.40
N TYR A 84 -5.98 -1.58 -4.89
CA TYR A 84 -5.84 -2.92 -4.36
C TYR A 84 -5.55 -2.87 -2.88
N GLU A 85 -6.07 -3.86 -2.16
CA GLU A 85 -5.79 -4.11 -0.76
C GLU A 85 -5.01 -5.41 -0.61
N LEU A 86 -3.99 -5.44 0.23
CA LEU A 86 -3.20 -6.63 0.53
C LEU A 86 -4.09 -7.64 1.26
N VAL A 87 -4.06 -8.90 0.82
CA VAL A 87 -4.81 -9.96 1.47
C VAL A 87 -4.28 -10.15 2.89
N LEU A 88 -5.20 -10.30 3.86
CA LEU A 88 -4.91 -10.37 5.29
C LEU A 88 -3.82 -11.41 5.65
N SER A 89 -3.81 -12.57 4.97
CA SER A 89 -2.78 -13.59 5.19
C SER A 89 -1.36 -13.09 4.87
N LYS A 90 -1.21 -12.30 3.81
CA LYS A 90 0.06 -11.71 3.38
C LYS A 90 0.44 -10.52 4.25
N PHE A 91 -0.54 -9.73 4.67
CA PHE A 91 -0.33 -8.69 5.66
C PHE A 91 0.21 -9.26 6.99
N ASN A 92 -0.38 -10.35 7.49
CA ASN A 92 0.07 -10.99 8.73
C ASN A 92 1.45 -11.64 8.60
N GLU A 93 1.81 -12.16 7.42
CA GLU A 93 3.17 -12.62 7.14
C GLU A 93 4.17 -11.47 7.25
N PHE A 94 3.86 -10.35 6.62
CA PHE A 94 4.66 -9.14 6.66
C PHE A 94 4.89 -8.58 8.06
N GLU A 95 3.82 -8.41 8.85
CA GLU A 95 3.92 -7.89 10.22
C GLU A 95 4.78 -8.80 11.10
N ARG A 96 4.68 -10.13 10.96
CA ARG A 96 5.56 -11.08 11.66
C ARG A 96 7.03 -10.92 11.27
N GLU A 97 7.33 -10.66 10.00
CA GLU A 97 8.71 -10.40 9.56
C GLU A 97 9.27 -9.11 10.18
N LEU A 98 8.47 -8.05 10.27
CA LEU A 98 8.90 -6.79 10.90
C LEU A 98 9.13 -6.93 12.40
N ASP A 99 8.29 -7.69 13.09
CA ASP A 99 8.45 -7.97 14.53
C ASP A 99 9.75 -8.73 14.79
N ASN A 100 10.07 -9.72 13.94
CA ASN A 100 11.33 -10.47 14.02
C ASN A 100 12.57 -9.61 13.76
N LEU A 101 12.44 -8.52 12.99
CA LEU A 101 13.53 -7.57 12.70
C LEU A 101 13.70 -6.48 13.77
N SER A 102 12.76 -6.41 14.72
CA SER A 102 12.73 -5.41 15.80
C SER A 102 13.31 -5.93 17.13
N LEU A 103 13.70 -7.21 17.18
CA LEU A 103 14.48 -7.89 18.23
C LEU A 103 15.99 -7.84 17.95
#